data_AF-A0A1V5PSF3-F1
#
_entry.id   AF-A0A1V5PSF3-F1
#
_cell.length_a   1.000
_cell.length_b   1.000
_cell.length_c   1.000
_cell.angle_alpha   90.00
_cell.angle_beta   90.00
_cell.angle_gamma   90.00
#
_symmetry.space_group_name_H-M   'P 1'
#
loop_
_entity.id
_entity.type
_entity.pdbx_description
1 polymer ?
#
loop_
_entity_poly.entity_id
_entity_poly.type
_entity_poly.pdbx_seq_one_letter_code
_entity_poly.pdbx_strand_id
1 'polypeptide(L)'
;MARTITKDMLIPEILEMDPYIANMLMAQGMHCISCYAAAGESLAEAMFVHGYSADDIDVMVNELNDYLKQKEEYEAENDAEARKAAGVEPADASSENV
;
A
#
# COMPACT_ATOMS: atom_id res chain seq x y z
N MET A 1 10.92 2.24 -2.66
CA MET A 1 10.90 1.97 -1.20
C MET A 1 9.62 1.23 -0.95
N ALA A 2 9.67 -0.09 -0.79
CA ALA A 2 8.50 -0.86 -0.41
C ALA A 2 8.02 -0.34 0.94
N ARG A 3 6.78 0.16 0.99
CA ARG A 3 6.17 0.67 2.23
C ARG A 3 5.33 -0.46 2.81
N THR A 4 5.78 -1.02 3.92
CA THR A 4 5.04 -2.05 4.66
C THR A 4 4.08 -1.39 5.64
N ILE A 5 2.81 -1.76 5.57
CA ILE A 5 1.78 -1.33 6.52
C ILE A 5 1.90 -2.15 7.81
N THR A 6 1.76 -1.49 8.95
CA THR A 6 1.64 -2.13 10.26
C THR A 6 0.36 -1.68 10.95
N LYS A 7 -0.13 -2.47 11.92
CA LYS A 7 -1.37 -2.17 12.63
C LYS A 7 -1.32 -0.91 13.50
N ASP A 8 -0.12 -0.49 13.89
CA ASP A 8 0.13 0.69 14.72
C ASP A 8 0.24 1.98 13.90
N MET A 9 0.22 1.89 12.56
CA MET A 9 0.21 3.06 11.68
C MET A 9 -1.12 3.80 11.77
N LEU A 10 -1.05 5.12 11.66
CA LEU A 10 -2.25 5.94 11.62
C LEU A 10 -2.98 5.74 10.31
N ILE A 11 -4.31 5.74 10.38
CA ILE A 11 -5.17 5.59 9.21
C ILE A 11 -4.83 6.61 8.10
N PRO A 12 -4.65 7.91 8.39
CA PRO A 12 -4.27 8.88 7.36
C PRO A 12 -2.97 8.50 6.63
N GLU A 13 -1.96 8.01 7.36
CA GLU A 13 -0.68 7.60 6.78
C GLU A 13 -0.85 6.41 5.84
N ILE A 14 -1.71 5.45 6.20
CA ILE A 14 -2.07 4.31 5.36
C ILE A 14 -2.79 4.77 4.09
N LEU A 15 -3.74 5.70 4.21
CA LEU A 15 -4.51 6.21 3.06
C LEU A 15 -3.67 7.06 2.09
N GLU A 16 -2.61 7.71 2.57
CA GLU A 16 -1.64 8.43 1.73
C GLU A 16 -0.77 7.50 0.88
N MET A 17 -0.69 6.21 1.23
CA MET A 17 0.12 5.24 0.47
C MET A 17 -0.54 4.86 -0.84
N ASP A 18 -1.85 4.59 -0.82
CA ASP A 18 -2.63 4.34 -2.01
C ASP A 18 -4.12 4.65 -1.77
N PRO A 19 -4.77 5.48 -2.60
CA PRO A 19 -6.17 5.84 -2.43
C PRO A 19 -7.13 4.64 -2.54
N TYR A 20 -6.72 3.53 -3.16
CA TYR A 20 -7.54 2.31 -3.23
C TYR A 20 -7.69 1.62 -1.87
N ILE A 21 -6.76 1.83 -0.94
CA ILE A 21 -6.83 1.26 0.41
C ILE A 21 -8.10 1.70 1.14
N ALA A 22 -8.57 2.92 0.89
CA ALA A 22 -9.86 3.39 1.43
C ALA A 22 -11.00 2.44 1.04
N ASN A 23 -11.04 1.98 -0.22
CA ASN A 23 -12.08 1.07 -0.71
C ASN A 23 -11.96 -0.31 -0.06
N MET A 24 -10.74 -0.81 0.16
CA MET A 24 -10.51 -2.09 0.84
C MET A 24 -11.04 -2.05 2.28
N LEU A 25 -10.71 -0.99 3.03
CA LEU A 25 -11.17 -0.81 4.40
C LEU A 25 -12.69 -0.63 4.47
N MET A 26 -13.27 0.14 3.55
CA MET A 26 -14.72 0.28 3.43
C MET A 26 -15.41 -1.06 3.13
N ALA A 27 -14.85 -1.89 2.26
CA ALA A 27 -15.39 -3.21 1.94
C ALA A 27 -15.44 -4.14 3.18
N GLN A 28 -14.52 -3.94 4.13
CA GLN A 28 -14.50 -4.66 5.39
C GLN A 28 -15.44 -4.09 6.45
N GLY A 29 -16.16 -2.99 6.19
CA GLY A 29 -17.11 -2.37 7.13
C GLY A 29 -16.61 -1.07 7.75
N MET A 30 -15.40 -0.60 7.42
CA MET A 30 -14.83 0.66 7.93
C MET A 30 -15.32 1.88 7.12
N HIS A 31 -16.64 2.07 7.04
CA HIS A 31 -17.25 3.14 6.23
C HIS A 31 -16.95 4.55 6.75
N CYS A 32 -16.55 4.68 8.01
CA CYS A 32 -16.29 5.96 8.66
C CYS A 32 -14.81 6.37 8.64
N ILE A 33 -13.99 5.74 7.79
CA ILE A 33 -12.53 5.91 7.82
C ILE A 33 -12.03 7.32 7.46
N SER A 34 -12.86 8.11 6.78
CA SER A 34 -12.62 9.53 6.47
C SER A 34 -13.27 10.50 7.47
N CYS A 35 -13.92 9.99 8.52
CA CYS A 35 -14.53 10.82 9.54
C CYS A 35 -13.43 11.47 10.41
N TYR A 36 -13.68 12.70 10.87
CA TYR A 36 -12.75 13.44 11.73
C TYR A 36 -12.32 12.66 12.98
N ALA A 37 -13.15 11.74 13.46
CA ALA A 37 -12.84 10.86 14.59
C ALA A 37 -11.65 9.91 14.31
N ALA A 38 -11.52 9.41 13.08
CA ALA A 38 -10.46 8.47 12.69
C ALA A 38 -9.12 9.18 12.37
N ALA A 39 -9.09 10.52 12.38
CA ALA A 39 -7.91 11.30 11.98
C ALA A 39 -6.71 11.19 12.94
N GLY A 40 -6.85 10.48 14.06
CA GLY A 40 -5.77 10.23 15.02
C GLY A 40 -5.71 8.80 15.54
N GLU A 41 -6.43 7.87 14.93
CA GLU A 41 -6.47 6.48 15.36
C GLU A 41 -5.53 5.63 14.51
N SER A 42 -4.85 4.67 15.16
CA SER A 42 -4.18 3.59 14.44
C SER A 42 -5.20 2.66 13.77
N LEU A 43 -4.76 1.89 12.78
CA LEU A 43 -5.60 0.86 12.16
C LEU A 43 -6.16 -0.10 13.21
N ALA A 44 -5.31 -0.55 14.14
CA ALA A 44 -5.72 -1.46 15.21
C ALA A 44 -6.79 -0.86 16.11
N GLU A 45 -6.61 0.38 16.58
CA GLU A 45 -7.56 1.04 17.48
C GLU A 45 -8.92 1.24 16.81
N ALA A 46 -8.91 1.76 15.58
CA ALA A 46 -10.12 1.98 14.81
C ALA A 46 -10.88 0.67 14.56
N MET A 47 -10.18 -0.42 14.19
CA MET A 47 -10.83 -1.71 14.03
C MET A 47 -11.33 -2.25 15.38
N PHE A 48 -10.58 -2.09 16.46
CA PHE A 48 -10.97 -2.62 17.76
C PHE A 48 -12.26 -1.97 18.31
N VAL A 49 -12.42 -0.64 18.17
CA VAL A 49 -13.65 0.05 18.63
C VAL A 49 -14.88 -0.31 17.78
N HIS A 50 -14.67 -0.86 16.59
CA HIS A 50 -15.70 -1.39 15.71
C HIS A 50 -15.98 -2.89 15.90
N GLY A 51 -15.33 -3.54 16.88
CA GLY A 51 -15.64 -4.91 17.29
C GLY A 51 -14.85 -6.01 16.57
N TYR A 52 -13.79 -5.65 15.84
CA TYR A 52 -12.89 -6.61 15.21
C TYR A 52 -11.92 -7.20 16.24
N SER A 53 -11.58 -8.48 16.05
CA SER A 53 -10.59 -9.17 16.88
C SER A 53 -9.16 -8.84 16.44
N ALA A 54 -8.17 -9.22 17.26
CA ALA A 54 -6.75 -9.09 16.89
C ALA A 54 -6.42 -9.86 15.61
N ASP A 55 -7.04 -11.03 15.41
CA ASP A 55 -6.85 -11.86 14.23
C ASP A 55 -7.39 -11.17 12.98
N ASP A 56 -8.55 -10.52 13.07
CA ASP A 56 -9.14 -9.74 11.96
C ASP A 56 -8.24 -8.56 11.56
N ILE A 57 -7.62 -7.89 12.54
CA ILE A 57 -6.67 -6.80 12.31
C ILE A 57 -5.42 -7.31 11.57
N ASP A 58 -4.86 -8.43 12.02
CA ASP A 58 -3.68 -9.02 11.38
C ASP A 58 -4.01 -9.50 9.95
N VAL A 59 -5.22 -10.03 9.70
CA VAL A 59 -5.71 -10.34 8.35
C VAL A 59 -5.77 -9.08 7.48
N MET A 60 -6.35 -7.99 7.98
CA MET A 60 -6.44 -6.73 7.24
C MET A 60 -5.06 -6.19 6.87
N VAL A 61 -4.10 -6.21 7.81
CA VAL A 61 -2.72 -5.79 7.54
C VAL A 61 -2.08 -6.63 6.44
N ASN A 62 -2.30 -7.95 6.45
CA ASN A 62 -1.78 -8.83 5.41
C ASN A 62 -2.40 -8.51 4.05
N GLU A 63 -3.73 -8.35 3.97
CA GLU A 63 -4.43 -8.01 2.73
C GLU A 63 -3.94 -6.69 2.11
N LEU A 64 -3.72 -5.67 2.94
CA LEU A 64 -3.19 -4.37 2.49
C LEU A 64 -1.77 -4.49 1.95
N ASN A 65 -0.91 -5.24 2.64
CA ASN A 65 0.47 -5.44 2.19
C ASN A 65 0.55 -6.30 0.92
N ASP A 66 -0.28 -7.35 0.83
CA ASP A 66 -0.38 -8.19 -0.36
C ASP A 66 -0.84 -7.38 -1.58
N TYR A 67 -1.81 -6.48 -1.40
CA TYR A 67 -2.25 -5.56 -2.44
C TYR A 67 -1.10 -4.65 -2.92
N LEU A 68 -0.39 -4.00 -2.00
CA LEU A 68 0.72 -3.10 -2.35
C LEU A 68 1.84 -3.84 -3.07
N LYS A 69 2.16 -5.06 -2.63
CA LYS A 69 3.16 -5.92 -3.26
C LYS A 69 2.75 -6.32 -4.67
N GLN A 70 1.51 -6.77 -4.87
CA GLN A 70 0.99 -7.13 -6.19
C GLN A 70 0.98 -5.92 -7.14
N LYS A 71 0.63 -4.74 -6.63
CA LYS A 71 0.66 -3.50 -7.40
C LYS A 71 2.08 -3.12 -7.81
N GLU A 72 3.04 -3.18 -6.90
CA GLU A 72 4.46 -2.92 -7.20
C GLU A 72 5.02 -3.91 -8.23
N GLU A 73 4.70 -5.20 -8.10
CA GLU A 73 5.07 -6.25 -9.06
C GLU A 73 4.47 -5.96 -10.46
N TYR A 74 3.17 -5.65 -10.55
CA TYR A 74 2.50 -5.29 -11.81
C TYR A 74 3.11 -4.03 -12.45
N GLU A 75 3.36 -2.98 -11.66
CA GLU A 75 3.97 -1.74 -12.16
C GLU A 75 5.41 -1.99 -12.66
N ALA A 76 6.20 -2.80 -11.94
CA ALA A 76 7.56 -3.15 -12.33
C ALA A 76 7.62 -3.99 -13.62
N GLU A 77 6.72 -4.96 -13.76
CA GLU A 77 6.60 -5.77 -14.98
C GLU A 77 6.20 -4.91 -16.19
N ASN A 78 5.23 -3.99 -16.03
CA ASN A 78 4.79 -3.12 -17.10
C ASN A 78 5.80 -2.02 -17.47
N ASP A 79 6.57 -1.50 -16.51
CA ASP A 79 7.66 -0.55 -16.80
C ASP A 79 8.84 -1.25 -17.49
N ALA A 80 9.20 -2.47 -17.08
CA ALA A 80 10.20 -3.28 -17.79
C ALA A 80 9.73 -3.63 -19.22
N GLU A 81 8.46 -4.03 -19.30
CA GLU A 81 7.53 -3.94 -20.43
C GLU A 81 7.83 -2.80 -21.41
N ALA A 82 7.51 -1.59 -20.93
CA ALA A 82 7.55 -0.35 -21.65
C ALA A 82 8.98 0.07 -22.04
N ARG A 83 9.99 -0.14 -21.18
CA ARG A 83 11.40 0.16 -21.50
C ARG A 83 11.92 -0.73 -22.62
N LYS A 84 11.55 -2.01 -22.60
CA LYS A 84 11.88 -2.98 -23.67
C LYS A 84 11.17 -2.64 -24.97
N ALA A 85 9.89 -2.28 -24.91
CA ALA A 85 9.10 -1.89 -26.08
C ALA A 85 9.52 -0.53 -26.68
N ALA A 86 9.99 0.40 -25.84
CA ALA A 86 10.49 1.70 -26.25
C ALA A 86 11.94 1.66 -26.80
N GLY A 87 12.58 0.48 -26.83
CA GLY A 87 13.94 0.34 -27.35
C GLY A 87 14.99 1.12 -26.57
N VAL A 88 14.72 1.42 -25.29
CA VAL A 88 15.71 2.06 -24.40
C VAL A 88 16.67 0.97 -23.95
N GLU A 89 17.73 0.75 -24.74
CA GLU A 89 18.85 -0.07 -24.28
C GLU A 89 19.45 0.53 -23.00
N PRO A 90 19.92 -0.29 -22.04
CA PRO A 90 20.58 0.23 -20.86
C PRO A 90 21.74 1.11 -21.31
N ALA A 91 21.76 2.36 -20.82
CA ALA A 91 22.85 3.30 -21.09
C ALA A 91 24.17 2.56 -20.92
N ASP A 92 24.95 2.54 -21.98
CA ASP A 92 26.23 1.88 -22.01
C ASP A 92 27.09 2.44 -20.89
N ALA A 93 27.41 1.61 -19.90
CA ALA A 93 28.55 1.84 -19.05
C ALA A 93 29.81 1.56 -19.90
N SER A 94 30.10 2.42 -20.87
CA SER A 94 31.25 2.31 -21.77
C SER A 94 31.79 3.68 -22.19
N SER A 95 31.90 4.61 -21.23
CA SER A 95 32.95 5.62 -21.19
C SER A 95 33.08 6.01 -19.72
N GLU A 96 34.21 5.88 -19.02
CA GLU A 96 35.54 6.47 -19.22
C GLU A 96 36.58 5.42 -18.73
N ASN A 97 37.82 5.31 -19.21
CA ASN A 97 38.74 6.37 -19.56
C ASN A 97 39.92 5.78 -20.36
N VAL A 98 40.53 6.68 -21.14
CA VAL A 98 41.71 6.59 -22.01
C VAL A 98 42.86 5.74 -21.47
#